data_AF-A0A6V7HTW0-F1
#
_entry.id   AF-A0A6V7HTW0-F1
#
_cell.length_a   1.000
_cell.length_b   1.000
_cell.length_c   1.000
_cell.angle_alpha   90.00
_cell.angle_beta   90.00
_cell.angle_gamma   90.00
#
_symmetry.space_group_name_H-M   'P 1'
#
loop_
_entity.id
_entity.type
_entity.pdbx_description
1 polymer ?
#
loop_
_entity_poly.entity_id
_entity_poly.type
_entity_poly.pdbx_seq_one_letter_code
_entity_poly.pdbx_strand_id
1 'polypeptide(L)' 'VFPLHDLPALEKLQKSWVRAFFSPQPLDDICNYFGVKITMYFAWLGHYTTALVVPAAVGVIYW' A
#
# COMPACT_ATOMS: atom_id res chain seq x y z
N VAL A 1 -14.46 1.09 22.43
CA VAL A 1 -13.70 2.35 22.52
C VAL A 1 -12.73 2.37 21.34
N PHE A 2 -12.66 3.47 20.59
CA PHE A 2 -11.84 3.59 19.38
C PHE A 2 -10.82 4.74 19.53
N PRO A 3 -9.59 4.60 19.00
CA PRO A 3 -8.61 5.68 19.01
C PRO A 3 -8.97 6.77 18.00
N LEU A 4 -8.56 8.01 18.28
CA LEU A 4 -8.62 9.12 17.32
C LEU A 4 -7.37 9.10 16.43
N HIS A 5 -7.52 9.51 15.18
CA HIS A 5 -6.42 9.57 14.22
C HIS A 5 -5.52 10.78 14.48
N ASP A 6 -4.21 10.56 14.34
CA ASP A 6 -3.24 11.64 14.20
C ASP A 6 -3.16 12.09 12.74
N LEU A 7 -3.71 13.28 12.46
CA LEU A 7 -3.85 13.86 11.12
C LEU A 7 -2.50 14.14 10.42
N PRO A 8 -1.49 14.77 11.06
CA PRO A 8 -0.20 15.02 10.41
C PRO A 8 0.52 13.74 9.97
N ALA A 9 0.51 12.68 10.78
CA ALA A 9 1.09 11.40 10.40
C ALA A 9 0.34 10.75 9.22
N LEU A 10 -0.99 10.87 9.20
CA LEU A 10 -1.82 10.36 8.10
C LEU A 10 -1.58 11.14 6.79
N GLU A 11 -1.45 12.46 6.87
CA GLU A 11 -1.13 13.29 5.69
C GLU A 11 0.27 12.96 5.14
N LYS A 12 1.25 12.69 6.01
CA LYS A 12 2.58 12.23 5.60
C LYS A 12 2.49 10.92 4.82
N LEU A 13 1.82 9.91 5.39
CA LEU A 13 1.58 8.62 4.73
C LEU A 13 0.85 8.78 3.39
N GLN A 14 -0.17 9.65 3.34
CA GLN A 14 -0.90 9.91 2.10
C GLN A 14 0.01 10.51 1.00
N LYS A 15 0.90 11.45 1.36
CA LYS A 15 1.83 12.07 0.41
C LYS A 15 2.95 11.13 -0.03
N SER A 16 3.58 10.41 0.89
CA SER A 16 4.77 9.59 0.61
C SER A 16 4.44 8.23 0.00
N TRP A 17 3.25 7.69 0.24
CA TRP A 17 2.82 6.38 -0.24
C TRP A 17 1.67 6.48 -1.24
N VAL A 18 0.51 7.02 -0.84
CA VAL A 18 -0.71 6.93 -1.67
C VAL A 18 -0.60 7.77 -2.95
N ARG A 19 -0.07 8.99 -2.84
CA ARG A 19 0.11 9.89 -4.01
C ARG A 19 1.39 9.59 -4.78
N ALA A 20 2.31 8.81 -4.21
CA ALA A 20 3.58 8.50 -4.80
C ALA A 20 3.53 7.12 -5.48
N PHE A 21 2.85 7.06 -6.63
CA PHE A 21 2.53 5.81 -7.33
C PHE A 21 3.73 4.91 -7.69
N PHE A 22 4.92 5.50 -7.88
CA PHE A 22 6.14 4.76 -8.24
C PHE A 22 7.06 4.50 -7.04
N SER A 23 6.69 4.98 -5.85
CA SER A 23 7.47 4.71 -4.64
C SER A 23 7.14 3.33 -4.09
N PRO A 24 8.14 2.63 -3.50
CA PRO A 24 7.86 1.41 -2.77
C PRO A 24 6.92 1.70 -1.59
N GLN A 25 6.07 0.72 -1.27
CA GLN A 25 5.14 0.83 -0.14
C GLN A 25 5.91 0.85 1.19
N PRO A 26 5.77 1.90 2.04
CA PRO A 26 6.49 2.01 3.30
C PRO A 26 5.81 1.19 4.40
N LEU A 27 5.99 -0.12 4.36
CA LEU A 27 5.32 -1.07 5.28
C LEU A 27 5.62 -0.80 6.75
N ASP A 28 6.85 -0.39 7.09
CA ASP A 28 7.22 -0.08 8.47
C ASP A 28 6.45 1.12 9.02
N ASP A 29 6.28 2.18 8.23
CA ASP A 29 5.51 3.37 8.63
C ASP A 29 4.01 3.05 8.78
N ILE A 30 3.47 2.20 7.89
CA ILE A 30 2.09 1.71 7.98
C ILE A 30 1.93 0.86 9.24
N CYS A 31 2.93 0.05 9.60
CA CYS A 31 2.91 -0.78 10.81
C CYS A 31 2.97 0.05 12.07
N ASN A 32 3.79 1.08 12.08
CA ASN A 32 3.89 1.99 13.22
C ASN A 32 2.58 2.77 13.44
N TYR A 33 1.82 3.09 12.40
CA TYR A 33 0.58 3.86 12.50
C TYR A 33 -0.68 3.00 12.69
N PHE A 34 -0.84 1.93 11.89
CA PHE A 34 -2.04 1.09 11.85
C PHE A 34 -1.86 -0.29 12.51
N GLY A 35 -0.63 -0.66 12.88
CA GLY A 35 -0.29 -1.95 13.44
C GLY A 35 -0.05 -3.06 12.40
N VAL A 36 0.42 -4.20 12.88
CA VAL A 36 0.87 -5.34 12.06
C VAL A 36 -0.26 -5.91 11.20
N LYS A 37 -1.48 -6.05 11.74
CA LYS A 37 -2.59 -6.69 11.01
C LYS A 37 -2.96 -5.94 9.73
N ILE A 38 -3.08 -4.61 9.82
CA ILE A 38 -3.41 -3.76 8.68
C ILE A 38 -2.24 -3.70 7.70
N THR A 39 -1.02 -3.64 8.20
CA THR A 39 0.18 -3.65 7.36
C THR A 39 0.30 -4.93 6.55
N MET A 40 0.02 -6.09 7.17
CA MET A 40 0.07 -7.37 6.49
C MET A 40 -0.95 -7.44 5.34
N TYR A 41 -2.14 -6.90 5.54
CA TYR A 41 -3.14 -6.77 4.48
C TYR A 41 -2.59 -5.94 3.30
N PHE A 42 -2.01 -4.78 3.59
CA PHE A 42 -1.45 -3.90 2.56
C PHE A 42 -0.23 -4.50 1.85
N ALA A 43 0.63 -5.22 2.58
CA ALA A 43 1.76 -5.94 2.02
C ALA A 43 1.30 -7.02 1.01
N TRP A 44 0.28 -7.80 1.39
CA TRP A 44 -0.30 -8.81 0.51
C TRP A 44 -0.96 -8.16 -0.72
N LEU A 45 -1.69 -7.07 -0.52
CA LEU A 45 -2.32 -6.33 -1.63
C LEU A 45 -1.28 -5.82 -2.63
N GLY A 46 -0.21 -5.17 -2.16
CA GLY A 46 0.87 -4.67 -3.03
C GLY A 46 1.58 -5.80 -3.78
N HIS A 47 1.87 -6.92 -3.10
CA HIS A 47 2.42 -8.11 -3.75
C HIS A 47 1.47 -8.66 -4.82
N TYR A 48 0.18 -8.75 -4.53
CA TYR A 48 -0.80 -9.27 -5.48
C TYR A 48 -0.97 -8.37 -6.71
N THR A 49 -1.01 -7.04 -6.52
CA THR A 49 -1.07 -6.08 -7.63
C THR A 49 0.16 -6.19 -8.54
N THR A 50 1.36 -6.33 -7.97
CA THR A 50 2.59 -6.50 -8.77
C THR A 50 2.62 -7.84 -9.48
N ALA A 51 2.16 -8.93 -8.85
CA ALA A 51 2.05 -10.24 -9.48
C ALA A 51 1.09 -10.24 -10.69
N LEU A 52 0.00 -9.48 -10.62
CA LEU A 52 -0.99 -9.36 -11.71
C LEU A 52 -0.47 -8.60 -12.94
N VAL A 53 0.63 -7.85 -12.84
CA VAL A 53 1.21 -7.15 -13.99
C VAL A 53 1.61 -8.12 -15.10
N VAL A 54 2.13 -9.30 -14.76
CA VAL A 54 2.56 -10.32 -15.72
C VAL A 54 1.38 -10.86 -16.55
N PRO A 55 0.31 -11.43 -15.95
CA PRO A 55 -0.83 -11.90 -16.73
C PRO A 55 -1.57 -10.75 -17.44
N ALA A 56 -1.60 -9.54 -16.89
CA ALA A 56 -2.18 -8.39 -17.58
C ALA A 56 -1.40 -8.02 -18.85
N ALA A 57 -0.06 -8.03 -18.80
CA ALA A 57 0.78 -7.79 -19.97
C ALA A 57 0.60 -8.87 -21.04
N VAL A 58 0.54 -10.15 -20.64
CA VAL A 58 0.22 -11.26 -21.53
C VAL A 58 -1.15 -11.04 -22.17
N GLY A 59 -2.18 -10.73 -21.38
CA GLY A 59 -3.52 -10.43 -21.89
C GLY A 59 -3.52 -9.34 -22.96
N VAL A 60 -2.85 -8.20 -22.71
CA VAL A 60 -2.75 -7.08 -23.66
C VAL A 60 -1.98 -7.43 -24.94
N ILE A 61 -0.99 -8.32 -24.87
CA ILE A 61 -0.20 -8.73 -26.04
C ILE A 61 -0.95 -9.74 -26.90
N TYR A 62 -1.69 -10.65 -26.29
CA TYR A 62 -2.34 -11.78 -26.99
C TYR A 62 -3.81 -11.54 -27.33
N TRP A 63 -4.45 -10.50 -26.79
CA TRP A 63 -5.84 -10.11 -27.06
C TRP A 63 -5.92 -8.77 -27.78
#